data_AF-A0AAD1SRJ3-F1
#
_entry.id   AF-A0AAD1SRJ3-F1
#
_cell.length_a   1.000
_cell.length_b   1.000
_cell.length_c   1.000
_cell.angle_alpha   90.00
_cell.angle_beta   90.00
_cell.angle_gamma   90.00
#
_symmetry.space_group_name_H-M   'P 1'
#
loop_
_entity.id
_entity.type
_entity.pdbx_description
1 polymer ?
#
loop_
_entity_poly.entity_id
_entity_poly.type
_entity_poly.pdbx_seq_one_letter_code
_entity_poly.pdbx_strand_id
1 'polypeptide(L)'
;MSPVSLPQTTLSLAKAATSDITSFCTDDNMEQCVAYIEQELTNLGFPSLQTASKNGEGKQLNVVSIVNCIHELLQRHSRYLRGREEAEMQLLKVKSDLDHLQSIHCRQKDQLETTRRENATLQERERQAQCKNRSLLQLLKNEKEEFQKLQHIIASRSTQYNHNMKRKEREFNKLKERLYQLVMDKKDKKISMDVLNYVGRADGKRSVWKTSRTEAKNEEEMYKVLLSDYEKRQKDLLMENVELKKVLQQMKKEMVFILGPQKYPTVDHAEDSLGVSQVLSDVEDVADSSKETISELSCETVRAQLIDSIRQQWRIVKNHVERLDSQASIVQVTSPDLNNLISREDHEQEVEKLKEEIQRCKETIRNQQHLFQINVPSYDSSTILQDCYLLEDGERLREEWQLFNEQKKNFDRERRSFTEAAIRLGHERKTFEEDRATWLKHQFLHMTVCSDWKSSDHGKPQSALFSKC
;
A
#
# COMPACT_ATOMS: atom_id res chain seq x y z
N MET A 1 -25.20 12.23 -31.43
CA MET A 1 -25.59 12.20 -32.86
C MET A 1 -26.91 11.47 -32.94
N SER A 2 -27.94 12.17 -33.43
CA SER A 2 -29.33 11.70 -33.46
C SER A 2 -29.47 10.42 -34.30
N PRO A 3 -30.32 9.47 -33.92
CA PRO A 3 -30.58 8.29 -34.72
C PRO A 3 -31.44 8.70 -35.93
N VAL A 4 -30.89 8.55 -37.13
CA VAL A 4 -31.65 8.68 -38.36
C VAL A 4 -32.48 7.41 -38.52
N SER A 5 -33.76 7.52 -38.25
CA SER A 5 -34.76 6.48 -38.50
C SER A 5 -34.96 6.30 -40.01
N LEU A 6 -34.43 5.20 -40.54
CA LEU A 6 -34.78 4.72 -41.88
C LEU A 6 -36.21 4.15 -41.84
N PRO A 7 -37.12 4.55 -42.76
CA PRO A 7 -38.43 3.94 -42.84
C PRO A 7 -38.28 2.50 -43.33
N GLN A 8 -38.67 1.54 -42.49
CA GLN A 8 -38.89 0.16 -42.91
C GLN A 8 -40.12 0.13 -43.83
N THR A 9 -39.89 0.20 -45.14
CA THR A 9 -40.91 -0.12 -46.12
C THR A 9 -41.04 -1.65 -46.17
N THR A 10 -41.90 -2.20 -45.32
CA THR A 10 -42.40 -3.56 -45.45
C THR A 10 -43.25 -3.62 -46.72
N LEU A 11 -42.63 -3.95 -47.85
CA LEU A 11 -43.32 -4.37 -49.06
C LEU A 11 -43.93 -5.75 -48.82
N SER A 12 -45.09 -5.76 -48.17
CA SER A 12 -46.07 -6.84 -48.24
C SER A 12 -46.63 -6.88 -49.67
N LEU A 13 -45.91 -7.55 -50.57
CA LEU A 13 -46.42 -7.86 -51.91
C LEU A 13 -46.83 -9.34 -51.97
N ALA A 14 -47.86 -9.70 -51.21
CA ALA A 14 -48.51 -11.00 -51.29
C ALA A 14 -49.97 -10.90 -50.88
N LYS A 15 -50.75 -10.03 -51.55
CA LYS A 15 -52.22 -10.00 -51.48
C LYS A 15 -52.81 -9.02 -52.51
N ALA A 16 -52.55 -9.25 -53.79
CA ALA A 16 -53.32 -8.61 -54.86
C ALA A 16 -53.17 -9.40 -56.16
N ALA A 17 -53.83 -10.56 -56.25
CA ALA A 17 -53.99 -11.26 -57.53
C ALA A 17 -55.21 -12.20 -57.50
N THR A 18 -56.35 -11.66 -57.10
CA THR A 18 -57.64 -12.08 -57.68
C THR A 18 -58.33 -10.78 -58.08
N SER A 19 -57.76 -10.13 -59.09
CA SER A 19 -58.40 -8.99 -59.73
C SER A 19 -59.52 -9.52 -60.61
N ASP A 20 -60.74 -9.04 -60.38
CA ASP A 20 -61.84 -9.11 -61.33
C ASP A 20 -61.31 -8.78 -62.73
N ILE A 21 -61.50 -9.70 -63.68
CA ILE A 21 -61.05 -9.51 -65.06
C ILE A 21 -62.03 -8.54 -65.70
N THR A 22 -61.78 -7.25 -65.54
CA THR A 22 -62.34 -6.24 -66.44
C THR A 22 -61.69 -6.46 -67.80
N SER A 23 -62.48 -6.89 -68.78
CA SER A 23 -61.99 -7.17 -70.13
C SER A 23 -61.48 -5.87 -70.77
N PHE A 24 -60.17 -5.78 -70.99
CA PHE A 24 -59.52 -4.63 -71.65
C PHE A 24 -60.08 -4.38 -73.06
N CYS A 25 -60.52 -5.43 -73.75
CA CYS A 25 -61.07 -5.38 -75.10
C CYS A 25 -62.48 -5.99 -75.14
N THR A 26 -63.42 -5.30 -75.78
CA THR A 26 -64.80 -5.70 -76.09
C THR A 26 -65.07 -5.45 -77.58
N ASP A 27 -66.13 -6.05 -78.13
CA ASP A 27 -66.45 -5.90 -79.57
C ASP A 27 -66.64 -4.43 -79.98
N ASP A 28 -67.14 -3.59 -79.07
CA ASP A 28 -67.39 -2.16 -79.29
C ASP A 28 -66.13 -1.29 -79.30
N ASN A 29 -65.01 -1.75 -78.70
CA ASN A 29 -63.79 -0.96 -78.54
C ASN A 29 -62.55 -1.55 -79.24
N MET A 30 -62.72 -2.63 -80.00
CA MET A 30 -61.64 -3.40 -80.63
C MET A 30 -60.68 -2.54 -81.47
N GLU A 31 -61.20 -1.66 -82.33
CA GLU A 31 -60.36 -0.81 -83.19
C GLU A 31 -59.52 0.20 -82.37
N GLN A 32 -60.09 0.74 -81.30
CA GLN A 32 -59.42 1.68 -80.41
C GLN A 32 -58.35 0.98 -79.57
N CYS A 33 -58.63 -0.23 -79.06
CA CYS A 33 -57.68 -1.05 -78.34
C CYS A 33 -56.50 -1.50 -79.21
N VAL A 34 -56.76 -1.86 -80.47
CA VAL A 34 -55.70 -2.20 -81.44
C VAL A 34 -54.81 -0.99 -81.73
N ALA A 35 -55.39 0.18 -81.97
CA ALA A 35 -54.62 1.40 -82.21
C ALA A 35 -53.76 1.78 -80.99
N TYR A 36 -54.31 1.64 -79.78
CA TYR A 36 -53.58 1.88 -78.53
C TYR A 36 -52.42 0.90 -78.34
N ILE A 37 -52.66 -0.41 -78.49
CA ILE A 37 -51.61 -1.43 -78.39
C ILE A 37 -50.53 -1.20 -79.45
N GLU A 38 -50.91 -0.91 -80.69
CA GLU A 38 -49.96 -0.64 -81.76
C GLU A 38 -49.10 0.60 -81.46
N GLN A 39 -49.69 1.66 -80.89
CA GLN A 39 -48.96 2.84 -80.44
C GLN A 39 -47.97 2.51 -79.31
N GLU A 40 -48.41 1.79 -78.26
CA GLU A 40 -47.55 1.40 -77.14
C GLU A 40 -46.41 0.46 -77.57
N LEU A 41 -46.72 -0.51 -78.44
CA LEU A 41 -45.70 -1.40 -79.00
C LEU A 41 -44.69 -0.64 -79.85
N THR A 42 -45.14 0.31 -80.66
CA THR A 42 -44.24 1.17 -81.45
C THR A 42 -43.36 2.03 -80.55
N ASN A 43 -43.92 2.59 -79.47
CA ASN A 43 -43.16 3.36 -78.46
C ASN A 43 -42.10 2.50 -77.75
N LEU A 44 -42.37 1.22 -77.53
CA LEU A 44 -41.44 0.26 -76.95
C LEU A 44 -40.42 -0.32 -77.96
N GLY A 45 -40.54 0.08 -79.23
CA GLY A 45 -39.62 -0.27 -80.33
C GLY A 45 -40.00 -1.52 -81.13
N PHE A 46 -41.25 -2.00 -81.04
CA PHE A 46 -41.74 -3.15 -81.80
C PHE A 46 -42.28 -2.73 -83.18
N PRO A 47 -42.23 -3.63 -84.18
CA PRO A 47 -42.80 -3.38 -85.51
C PRO A 47 -44.34 -3.33 -85.47
N SER A 48 -44.92 -2.54 -86.40
CA SER A 48 -46.37 -2.39 -86.56
C SER A 48 -47.07 -3.74 -86.76
N LEU A 49 -48.22 -3.92 -86.11
CA LEU A 49 -49.03 -5.14 -86.16
C LEU A 49 -49.87 -5.23 -87.44
N GLN A 50 -49.92 -4.16 -88.23
CA GLN A 50 -50.79 -4.03 -89.39
C GLN A 50 -49.95 -3.99 -90.68
N THR A 51 -50.35 -4.78 -91.67
CA THR A 51 -49.75 -4.72 -93.02
C THR A 51 -50.73 -4.10 -94.01
N ALA A 52 -50.21 -3.37 -94.99
CA ALA A 52 -51.02 -2.82 -96.07
C ALA A 52 -51.72 -3.95 -96.83
N SER A 53 -53.05 -3.92 -96.87
CA SER A 53 -53.85 -4.89 -97.62
C SER A 53 -53.50 -4.82 -99.11
N LYS A 54 -53.21 -5.98 -99.73
CA LYS A 54 -52.84 -6.06 -101.15
C LYS A 54 -53.97 -5.61 -102.11
N ASN A 55 -55.18 -5.39 -101.60
CA ASN A 55 -56.37 -5.08 -102.38
C ASN A 55 -56.93 -3.66 -102.15
N GLY A 56 -56.16 -2.72 -101.58
CA GLY A 56 -56.51 -1.29 -101.59
C GLY A 56 -57.55 -0.81 -100.57
N GLU A 57 -58.10 -1.69 -99.72
CA GLU A 57 -59.00 -1.28 -98.63
C GLU A 57 -58.48 -1.79 -97.28
N GLY A 58 -58.18 -0.85 -96.39
CA GLY A 58 -57.92 -1.07 -94.97
C GLY A 58 -56.52 -1.58 -94.59
N LYS A 59 -56.06 -1.19 -93.40
CA LYS A 59 -54.91 -1.83 -92.74
C LYS A 59 -55.40 -3.15 -92.13
N GLN A 60 -54.81 -4.29 -92.52
CA GLN A 60 -55.19 -5.59 -91.97
C GLN A 60 -54.17 -6.08 -90.94
N LEU A 61 -54.68 -6.63 -89.83
CA LEU A 61 -53.86 -7.26 -88.80
C LEU A 61 -53.09 -8.45 -89.37
N ASN A 62 -51.77 -8.43 -89.18
CA ASN A 62 -50.89 -9.50 -89.63
C ASN A 62 -50.65 -10.48 -88.47
N VAL A 63 -51.26 -11.65 -88.55
CA VAL A 63 -51.18 -12.69 -87.50
C VAL A 63 -49.72 -13.09 -87.19
N VAL A 64 -48.85 -13.17 -88.20
CA VAL A 64 -47.43 -13.51 -88.01
C VAL A 64 -46.69 -12.41 -87.26
N SER A 65 -46.97 -11.13 -87.57
CA SER A 65 -46.38 -9.98 -86.87
C SER A 65 -46.84 -9.92 -85.42
N ILE A 66 -48.12 -10.22 -85.16
CA ILE A 66 -48.68 -10.32 -83.81
C ILE A 66 -48.02 -11.44 -83.01
N VAL A 67 -47.91 -12.65 -83.56
CA VAL A 67 -47.30 -13.79 -82.86
C VAL A 67 -45.83 -13.52 -82.55
N ASN A 68 -45.08 -12.94 -83.49
CA ASN A 68 -43.68 -12.56 -83.26
C ASN A 68 -43.54 -11.43 -82.23
N CYS A 69 -44.41 -10.42 -82.26
CA CYS A 69 -44.44 -9.36 -81.24
C CYS A 69 -44.76 -9.94 -79.86
N ILE A 70 -45.73 -10.84 -79.74
CA ILE A 70 -46.05 -11.53 -78.48
C ILE A 70 -44.85 -12.35 -78.02
N HIS A 71 -44.19 -13.08 -78.91
CA HIS A 71 -43.00 -13.85 -78.56
C HIS A 71 -41.87 -12.97 -78.02
N GLU A 72 -41.57 -11.86 -78.69
CA GLU A 72 -40.52 -10.92 -78.25
C GLU A 72 -40.91 -10.20 -76.95
N LEU A 73 -42.20 -9.85 -76.75
CA LEU A 73 -42.72 -9.33 -75.49
C LEU A 73 -42.52 -10.32 -74.35
N LEU A 74 -42.87 -11.59 -74.56
CA LEU A 74 -42.67 -12.64 -73.57
C LEU A 74 -41.18 -12.85 -73.27
N GLN A 75 -40.32 -12.90 -74.28
CA GLN A 75 -38.87 -12.99 -74.08
C GLN A 75 -38.30 -11.79 -73.33
N ARG A 76 -38.75 -10.57 -73.65
CA ARG A 76 -38.31 -9.35 -72.97
C ARG A 76 -38.82 -9.31 -71.53
N HIS A 77 -40.05 -9.73 -71.29
CA HIS A 77 -40.62 -9.85 -69.95
C HIS A 77 -39.86 -10.88 -69.10
N SER A 78 -39.55 -12.07 -69.64
CA SER A 78 -38.74 -13.07 -68.95
C SER A 78 -37.31 -12.59 -68.66
N ARG A 79 -36.67 -11.85 -69.60
CA ARG A 79 -35.35 -11.22 -69.36
C ARG A 79 -35.43 -10.14 -68.29
N TYR A 80 -36.47 -9.32 -68.31
CA TYR A 80 -36.71 -8.29 -67.31
C TYR A 80 -36.92 -8.88 -65.91
N LEU A 81 -37.76 -9.90 -65.78
CA LEU A 81 -37.99 -10.59 -64.50
C LEU A 81 -36.69 -11.18 -63.95
N ARG A 82 -35.89 -11.84 -64.80
CA ARG A 82 -34.59 -12.38 -64.40
C ARG A 82 -33.62 -11.28 -63.92
N GLY A 83 -33.51 -10.18 -64.68
CA GLY A 83 -32.66 -9.06 -64.28
C GLY A 83 -33.13 -8.38 -62.99
N ARG A 84 -34.45 -8.32 -62.77
CA ARG A 84 -35.05 -7.81 -61.53
C ARG A 84 -34.72 -8.72 -60.34
N GLU A 85 -34.86 -10.04 -60.50
CA GLU A 85 -34.49 -11.04 -59.49
C GLU A 85 -32.99 -11.00 -59.15
N GLU A 86 -32.13 -10.87 -60.18
CA GLU A 86 -30.68 -10.71 -60.00
C GLU A 86 -30.37 -9.42 -59.21
N ALA A 87 -31.01 -8.29 -59.54
CA ALA A 87 -30.83 -7.03 -58.83
C ALA A 87 -31.33 -7.10 -57.37
N GLU A 88 -32.46 -7.77 -57.11
CA GLU A 88 -32.96 -8.02 -55.75
C GLU A 88 -32.00 -8.88 -54.93
N MET A 89 -31.42 -9.91 -55.54
CA MET A 89 -30.40 -10.74 -54.89
C MET A 89 -29.14 -9.94 -54.55
N GLN A 90 -28.68 -9.07 -55.47
CA GLN A 90 -27.54 -8.18 -55.19
C GLN A 90 -27.86 -7.17 -54.09
N LEU A 91 -29.07 -6.63 -54.06
CA LEU A 91 -29.52 -5.73 -52.99
C LEU A 91 -29.46 -6.42 -51.63
N LEU A 92 -29.98 -7.65 -51.53
CA LEU A 92 -29.93 -8.43 -50.29
C LEU A 92 -28.50 -8.72 -49.84
N LYS A 93 -27.61 -9.05 -50.79
CA LYS A 93 -26.18 -9.27 -50.51
C LYS A 93 -25.52 -8.00 -49.96
N VAL A 94 -25.65 -6.87 -50.65
CA VAL A 94 -25.07 -5.59 -50.21
C VAL A 94 -25.64 -5.15 -48.86
N LYS A 95 -26.94 -5.37 -48.62
CA LYS A 95 -27.56 -5.09 -47.33
C LYS A 95 -26.94 -5.94 -46.20
N SER A 96 -26.77 -7.23 -46.42
CA SER A 96 -26.12 -8.12 -45.46
C SER A 96 -24.67 -7.70 -45.18
N ASP A 97 -23.93 -7.31 -46.22
CA ASP A 97 -22.55 -6.84 -46.08
C ASP A 97 -22.49 -5.52 -45.29
N LEU A 98 -23.44 -4.60 -45.53
CA LEU A 98 -23.57 -3.35 -44.77
C LEU A 98 -23.84 -3.62 -43.29
N ASP A 99 -24.80 -4.50 -42.97
CA ASP A 99 -25.15 -4.86 -41.60
C ASP A 99 -23.94 -5.48 -40.87
N HIS A 100 -23.19 -6.33 -41.57
CA HIS A 100 -21.95 -6.91 -41.04
C HIS A 100 -20.88 -5.87 -40.76
N LEU A 101 -20.63 -4.95 -41.71
CA LEU A 101 -19.66 -3.87 -41.54
C LEU A 101 -20.07 -2.92 -40.41
N GLN A 102 -21.36 -2.61 -40.26
CA GLN A 102 -21.87 -1.81 -39.14
C GLN A 102 -21.64 -2.50 -37.80
N SER A 103 -21.88 -3.81 -37.72
CA SER A 103 -21.61 -4.59 -36.49
C SER A 103 -20.13 -4.55 -36.10
N ILE A 104 -19.22 -4.77 -37.07
CA ILE A 104 -17.77 -4.68 -36.83
C ILE A 104 -17.37 -3.28 -36.40
N HIS A 105 -17.88 -2.25 -37.08
CA HIS A 105 -17.59 -0.85 -36.76
C HIS A 105 -18.01 -0.50 -35.33
N CYS A 106 -19.22 -0.88 -34.91
CA CYS A 106 -19.67 -0.69 -33.52
C CYS A 106 -18.75 -1.40 -32.52
N ARG A 107 -18.39 -2.67 -32.77
CA ARG A 107 -17.47 -3.41 -31.89
C ARG A 107 -16.09 -2.76 -31.78
N GLN A 108 -15.52 -2.31 -32.90
CA GLN A 108 -14.23 -1.62 -32.90
C GLN A 108 -14.30 -0.27 -32.17
N LYS A 109 -15.40 0.45 -32.30
CA LYS A 109 -15.64 1.70 -31.58
C LYS A 109 -15.68 1.47 -30.06
N ASP A 110 -16.37 0.42 -29.61
CA ASP A 110 -16.45 0.08 -28.17
C ASP A 110 -15.08 -0.33 -27.62
N GLN A 111 -14.30 -1.10 -28.39
CA GLN A 111 -12.92 -1.44 -28.02
C GLN A 111 -12.02 -0.19 -27.94
N LEU A 112 -12.16 0.75 -28.88
CA LEU A 112 -11.41 2.00 -28.86
C LEU A 112 -11.79 2.86 -27.66
N GLU A 113 -13.07 2.92 -27.30
CA GLU A 113 -13.50 3.66 -26.12
C GLU A 113 -13.01 3.01 -24.82
N THR A 114 -13.02 1.68 -24.77
CA THR A 114 -12.51 0.89 -23.63
C THR A 114 -11.01 1.13 -23.42
N THR A 115 -10.22 0.95 -24.47
CA THR A 115 -8.76 1.20 -24.44
C THR A 115 -8.43 2.66 -24.13
N ARG A 116 -9.24 3.62 -24.59
CA ARG A 116 -9.09 5.04 -24.25
C ARG A 116 -9.33 5.29 -22.75
N ARG A 117 -10.34 4.67 -22.15
CA ARG A 117 -10.60 4.76 -20.70
C ARG A 117 -9.47 4.12 -19.90
N GLU A 118 -9.02 2.94 -20.29
CA GLU A 118 -7.88 2.26 -19.66
C GLU A 118 -6.61 3.12 -19.71
N ASN A 119 -6.29 3.70 -20.87
CA ASN A 119 -5.16 4.60 -21.03
C ASN A 119 -5.24 5.81 -20.09
N ALA A 120 -6.40 6.45 -19.97
CA ALA A 120 -6.60 7.55 -19.03
C ALA A 120 -6.36 7.13 -17.56
N THR A 121 -6.79 5.92 -17.17
CA THR A 121 -6.52 5.41 -15.81
C THR A 121 -5.04 5.12 -15.58
N LEU A 122 -4.33 4.60 -16.59
CA LEU A 122 -2.89 4.35 -16.51
C LEU A 122 -2.10 5.66 -16.42
N GLN A 123 -2.47 6.67 -17.21
CA GLN A 123 -1.85 8.00 -17.16
C GLN A 123 -2.00 8.65 -15.77
N GLU A 124 -3.17 8.53 -15.14
CA GLU A 124 -3.36 9.07 -13.78
C GLU A 124 -2.54 8.29 -12.74
N ARG A 125 -2.45 6.96 -12.84
CA ARG A 125 -1.57 6.16 -11.98
C ARG A 125 -0.10 6.53 -12.14
N GLU A 126 0.35 6.74 -13.38
CA GLU A 126 1.70 7.19 -13.68
C GLU A 126 1.97 8.56 -13.05
N ARG A 127 1.06 9.53 -13.23
CA ARG A 127 1.17 10.86 -12.63
C ARG A 127 1.28 10.78 -11.11
N GLN A 128 0.48 9.95 -10.45
CA GLN A 128 0.54 9.74 -8.99
C GLN A 128 1.88 9.12 -8.56
N ALA A 129 2.37 8.11 -9.29
CA ALA A 129 3.67 7.50 -9.02
C ALA A 129 4.81 8.51 -9.20
N GLN A 130 4.77 9.34 -10.24
CA GLN A 130 5.74 10.41 -10.46
C GLN A 130 5.72 11.43 -9.31
N CYS A 131 4.55 11.86 -8.84
CA CYS A 131 4.43 12.74 -7.68
C CYS A 131 5.03 12.12 -6.40
N LYS A 132 4.75 10.84 -6.13
CA LYS A 132 5.33 10.11 -5.00
C LYS A 132 6.85 10.03 -5.10
N ASN A 133 7.37 9.72 -6.29
CA ASN A 133 8.81 9.62 -6.51
C ASN A 133 9.52 10.97 -6.30
N ARG A 134 8.94 12.07 -6.81
CA ARG A 134 9.46 13.43 -6.54
C ARG A 134 9.50 13.76 -5.05
N SER A 135 8.47 13.40 -4.31
CA SER A 135 8.42 13.59 -2.85
C SER A 135 9.51 12.79 -2.13
N LEU A 136 9.68 11.51 -2.48
CA LEU A 136 10.72 10.64 -1.91
C LEU A 136 12.13 11.13 -2.24
N LEU A 137 12.36 11.62 -3.47
CA LEU A 137 13.64 12.23 -3.85
C LEU A 137 13.96 13.47 -3.01
N GLN A 138 12.96 14.30 -2.72
CA GLN A 138 13.14 15.46 -1.86
C GLN A 138 13.45 15.04 -0.40
N LEU A 139 12.75 14.04 0.12
CA LEU A 139 13.03 13.50 1.46
C LEU A 139 14.44 12.94 1.55
N LEU A 140 14.85 12.14 0.57
CA LEU A 140 16.20 11.58 0.49
C LEU A 140 17.27 12.68 0.43
N LYS A 141 17.02 13.76 -0.30
CA LYS A 141 17.92 14.91 -0.35
C LYS A 141 18.06 15.56 1.03
N ASN A 142 16.94 15.80 1.72
CA ASN A 142 16.94 16.38 3.06
C ASN A 142 17.71 15.50 4.06
N GLU A 143 17.47 14.18 4.04
CA GLU A 143 18.18 13.22 4.91
C GLU A 143 19.69 13.19 4.62
N LYS A 144 20.10 13.29 3.35
CA LYS A 144 21.51 13.41 2.97
C LYS A 144 22.15 14.68 3.53
N GLU A 145 21.45 15.82 3.48
CA GLU A 145 21.92 17.08 4.03
C GLU A 145 22.04 17.01 5.57
N GLU A 146 21.08 16.41 6.27
CA GLU A 146 21.13 16.20 7.72
C GLU A 146 22.26 15.24 8.11
N PHE A 147 22.46 14.15 7.37
CA PHE A 147 23.58 13.24 7.58
C PHE A 147 24.92 13.98 7.46
N GLN A 148 25.09 14.81 6.43
CA GLN A 148 26.31 15.60 6.24
C GLN A 148 26.55 16.59 7.40
N LYS A 149 25.49 17.25 7.89
CA LYS A 149 25.57 18.13 9.07
C LYS A 149 26.02 17.35 10.32
N LEU A 150 25.40 16.20 10.59
CA LEU A 150 25.76 15.36 11.73
C LEU A 150 27.19 14.82 11.60
N GLN A 151 27.61 14.41 10.41
CA GLN A 151 28.98 13.99 10.14
C GLN A 151 29.98 15.10 10.45
N HIS A 152 29.68 16.34 10.05
CA HIS A 152 30.51 17.50 10.36
C HIS A 152 30.59 17.77 11.87
N ILE A 153 29.47 17.68 12.59
CA ILE A 153 29.42 17.82 14.05
C ILE A 153 30.27 16.74 14.74
N ILE A 154 30.17 15.48 14.31
CA ILE A 154 30.95 14.37 14.86
C ILE A 154 32.46 14.60 14.63
N ALA A 155 32.85 15.00 13.42
CA ALA A 155 34.25 15.28 13.10
C ALA A 155 34.81 16.46 13.92
N SER A 156 34.04 17.53 14.05
CA SER A 156 34.38 18.68 14.90
C SER A 156 34.54 18.28 16.36
N ARG A 157 33.59 17.49 16.90
CA ARG A 157 33.63 16.99 18.29
C ARG A 157 34.83 16.08 18.55
N SER A 158 35.17 15.20 17.59
CA SER A 158 36.36 14.35 17.68
C SER A 158 37.64 15.17 17.76
N THR A 159 37.73 16.24 16.96
CA THR A 159 38.86 17.18 16.98
C THR A 159 38.95 17.90 18.33
N GLN A 160 37.82 18.39 18.85
CA GLN A 160 37.76 19.06 20.16
C GLN A 160 38.16 18.12 21.31
N TYR A 161 37.68 16.87 21.30
CA TYR A 161 38.04 15.86 22.29
C TYR A 161 39.54 15.56 22.26
N ASN A 162 40.11 15.35 21.06
CA ASN A 162 41.55 15.15 20.89
C ASN A 162 42.38 16.32 21.45
N HIS A 163 41.97 17.56 21.18
CA HIS A 163 42.65 18.73 21.73
C HIS A 163 42.58 18.78 23.26
N ASN A 164 41.42 18.50 23.85
CA ASN A 164 41.24 18.47 25.31
C ASN A 164 42.06 17.33 25.95
N MET A 165 42.06 16.14 25.33
CA MET A 165 42.83 14.99 25.78
C MET A 165 44.34 15.31 25.80
N LYS A 166 44.88 15.86 24.70
CA LYS A 166 46.29 16.31 24.64
C LYS A 166 46.61 17.39 25.68
N ARG A 167 45.67 18.29 25.98
CA ARG A 167 45.84 19.29 27.05
C ARG A 167 45.92 18.61 28.41
N LYS A 168 45.02 17.67 28.71
CA LYS A 168 45.00 16.92 29.96
C LYS A 168 46.24 16.06 30.14
N GLU A 169 46.70 15.42 29.08
CA GLU A 169 47.96 14.66 29.07
C GLU A 169 49.17 15.55 29.39
N ARG A 170 49.23 16.76 28.80
CA ARG A 170 50.26 17.76 29.14
C ARG A 170 50.18 18.22 30.61
N GLU A 171 48.99 18.45 31.14
CA GLU A 171 48.79 18.79 32.56
C GLU A 171 49.22 17.65 33.49
N PHE A 172 48.90 16.41 33.13
CA PHE A 172 49.31 15.21 33.87
C PHE A 172 50.82 15.01 33.85
N ASN A 173 51.47 15.16 32.70
CA ASN A 173 52.93 15.05 32.59
C ASN A 173 53.64 16.11 33.45
N LYS A 174 53.18 17.37 33.44
CA LYS A 174 53.71 18.41 34.34
C LYS A 174 53.56 18.05 35.81
N LEU A 175 52.43 17.47 36.20
CA LEU A 175 52.20 17.03 37.58
C LEU A 175 53.13 15.86 37.94
N LYS A 176 53.31 14.91 37.02
CA LYS A 176 54.22 13.77 37.15
C LYS A 176 55.67 14.24 37.34
N GLU A 177 56.13 15.19 36.54
CA GLU A 177 57.46 15.81 36.68
C GLU A 177 57.65 16.48 38.04
N ARG A 178 56.67 17.28 38.51
CA ARG A 178 56.72 17.89 39.84
C ARG A 178 56.77 16.86 40.95
N LEU A 179 56.02 15.77 40.83
CA LEU A 179 56.04 14.68 41.80
C LEU A 179 57.40 13.97 41.81
N TYR A 180 57.96 13.67 40.64
CA TYR A 180 59.30 13.11 40.56
C TYR A 180 60.35 14.03 41.19
N GLN A 181 60.31 15.34 40.92
CA GLN A 181 61.20 16.32 41.54
C GLN A 181 61.08 16.30 43.07
N LEU A 182 59.85 16.33 43.61
CA LEU A 182 59.62 16.27 45.06
C LEU A 182 60.11 14.96 45.70
N VAL A 183 60.06 13.84 44.98
CA VAL A 183 60.57 12.55 45.47
C VAL A 183 62.10 12.49 45.41
N MET A 184 62.73 13.08 44.39
CA MET A 184 64.18 13.16 44.26
C MET A 184 64.79 14.13 45.28
N ASP A 185 64.22 15.33 45.44
CA ASP A 185 64.67 16.35 46.40
C ASP A 185 64.63 15.87 47.87
N LYS A 186 63.79 14.86 48.17
CA LYS A 186 63.70 14.23 49.50
C LYS A 186 64.78 13.18 49.77
N LYS A 187 65.49 12.69 48.75
CA LYS A 187 66.57 11.71 48.96
C LYS A 187 67.89 12.37 49.39
N ASP A 188 68.09 13.65 49.07
CA ASP A 188 69.35 14.37 49.37
C ASP A 188 69.30 15.21 50.65
N LYS A 189 68.16 15.25 51.36
CA LYS A 189 68.04 15.93 52.66
C LYS A 189 67.92 14.91 53.78
N LYS A 190 69.00 14.78 54.55
CA LYS A 190 69.12 14.08 55.83
C LYS A 190 67.84 14.24 56.66
N ILE A 191 67.26 13.11 57.06
CA ILE A 191 66.03 12.99 57.86
C ILE A 191 66.24 13.77 59.17
N SER A 192 65.71 15.00 59.23
CA SER A 192 65.43 15.73 60.45
C SER A 192 63.93 15.71 60.65
N MET A 193 63.49 15.22 61.82
CA MET A 193 62.10 15.26 62.22
C MET A 193 61.70 16.71 62.49
N ASP A 194 60.96 17.32 61.58
CA ASP A 194 60.08 18.44 61.89
C ASP A 194 58.64 17.93 61.89
N VAL A 195 58.06 17.81 63.08
CA VAL A 195 56.64 17.60 63.25
C VAL A 195 56.10 18.78 64.05
N LEU A 196 55.23 19.59 63.46
CA LEU A 196 53.83 19.70 63.87
C LEU A 196 53.15 20.87 63.16
N ASN A 197 52.06 20.55 62.46
CA ASN A 197 51.07 21.43 61.82
C ASN A 197 51.45 22.17 60.53
N TYR A 198 51.29 21.47 59.40
CA TYR A 198 50.42 22.00 58.35
C TYR A 198 49.45 20.92 57.87
N VAL A 199 48.21 20.99 58.36
CA VAL A 199 47.06 20.36 57.69
C VAL A 199 46.78 21.21 56.43
N GLY A 200 47.56 20.97 55.39
CA GLY A 200 47.44 21.64 54.09
C GLY A 200 47.85 20.68 52.99
N ARG A 201 46.91 20.37 52.09
CA ARG A 201 47.20 19.55 50.91
C ARG A 201 48.23 20.25 50.01
N ALA A 202 48.96 19.47 49.21
CA ALA A 202 50.04 19.92 48.33
C ALA A 202 49.66 20.93 47.21
N ASP A 203 48.40 21.40 47.16
CA ASP A 203 47.92 22.45 46.23
C ASP A 203 47.95 23.86 46.86
N GLY A 204 48.46 24.03 48.08
CA GLY A 204 48.49 25.32 48.78
C GLY A 204 47.11 25.88 49.16
N LYS A 205 46.03 25.17 48.82
CA LYS A 205 44.67 25.47 49.24
C LYS A 205 44.33 24.64 50.48
N ARG A 206 43.92 25.34 51.53
CA ARG A 206 43.39 24.74 52.77
C ARG A 206 42.26 23.78 52.38
N SER A 207 42.21 22.58 52.98
CA SER A 207 40.97 21.81 52.93
C SER A 207 39.89 22.70 53.52
N VAL A 208 39.00 23.20 52.66
CA VAL A 208 37.80 23.87 53.13
C VAL A 208 37.06 22.76 53.85
N TRP A 209 37.17 22.77 55.18
CA TRP A 209 36.23 22.06 56.04
C TRP A 209 34.84 22.30 55.47
N LYS A 210 33.92 21.35 55.58
CA LYS A 210 32.53 21.62 55.23
C LYS A 210 32.06 22.80 56.10
N THR A 211 32.22 24.00 55.57
CA THR A 211 31.75 25.24 56.16
C THR A 211 30.34 25.39 55.66
N SER A 212 29.45 25.91 56.50
CA SER A 212 28.06 26.18 56.14
C SER A 212 27.94 26.87 54.77
N ARG A 213 28.92 27.71 54.40
CA ARG A 213 28.99 28.38 53.08
C ARG A 213 29.29 27.45 51.90
N THR A 214 30.09 26.41 52.06
CA THR A 214 30.39 25.42 51.02
C THR A 214 29.32 24.34 50.90
N GLU A 215 28.71 23.92 52.02
CA GLU A 215 27.53 23.03 51.97
C GLU A 215 26.35 23.77 51.32
N ALA A 216 26.10 25.03 51.69
CA ALA A 216 25.07 25.85 51.05
C ALA A 216 25.27 26.01 49.54
N LYS A 217 26.52 26.14 49.06
CA LYS A 217 26.80 26.19 47.61
C LYS A 217 26.56 24.86 46.91
N ASN A 218 26.95 23.75 47.53
CA ASN A 218 26.71 22.42 46.96
C ASN A 218 25.22 22.06 46.98
N GLU A 219 24.50 22.47 48.02
CA GLU A 219 23.04 22.37 48.11
C GLU A 219 22.36 23.27 47.07
N GLU A 220 22.83 24.50 46.87
CA GLU A 220 22.36 25.40 45.82
C GLU A 220 22.56 24.80 44.42
N GLU A 221 23.72 24.20 44.14
CA GLU A 221 23.98 23.49 42.88
C GLU A 221 23.08 22.26 42.73
N MET A 222 22.85 21.49 43.81
CA MET A 222 21.93 20.35 43.80
C MET A 222 20.48 20.79 43.55
N TYR A 223 20.01 21.83 44.24
CA TYR A 223 18.68 22.41 44.02
C TYR A 223 18.54 22.96 42.61
N LYS A 224 19.59 23.56 42.06
CA LYS A 224 19.60 24.06 40.67
C LYS A 224 19.47 22.92 39.66
N VAL A 225 20.19 21.80 39.87
CA VAL A 225 20.04 20.61 39.03
C VAL A 225 18.62 20.05 39.13
N LEU A 226 18.12 19.88 40.36
CA LEU A 226 16.78 19.36 40.61
C LEU A 226 15.69 20.25 39.96
N LEU A 227 15.79 21.57 40.12
CA LEU A 227 14.89 22.53 39.47
C LEU A 227 14.99 22.44 37.95
N SER A 228 16.19 22.34 37.38
CA SER A 228 16.36 22.19 35.94
C SER A 228 15.76 20.89 35.40
N ASP A 229 15.83 19.80 36.16
CA ASP A 229 15.20 18.52 35.82
C ASP A 229 13.67 18.60 35.92
N TYR A 230 13.13 19.30 36.93
CA TYR A 230 11.69 19.58 37.03
C TYR A 230 11.19 20.47 35.89
N GLU A 231 11.91 21.54 35.55
CA GLU A 231 11.58 22.41 34.41
C GLU A 231 11.60 21.64 33.09
N LYS A 232 12.60 20.78 32.90
CA LYS A 232 12.68 19.90 31.72
C LYS A 232 11.49 18.95 31.69
N ARG A 233 11.19 18.27 32.79
CA ARG A 233 10.05 17.34 32.86
C ARG A 233 8.71 18.04 32.67
N GLN A 234 8.57 19.26 33.16
CA GLN A 234 7.38 20.09 32.92
C GLN A 234 7.24 20.46 31.44
N LYS A 235 8.33 20.81 30.76
CA LYS A 235 8.34 21.05 29.30
C LYS A 235 7.97 19.79 28.52
N ASP A 236 8.54 18.65 28.88
CA ASP A 236 8.24 17.36 28.25
C ASP A 236 6.75 17.00 28.40
N LEU A 237 6.19 17.16 29.61
CA LEU A 237 4.76 16.96 29.88
C LEU A 237 3.86 17.92 29.09
N LEU A 238 4.25 19.19 28.94
CA LEU A 238 3.50 20.16 28.14
C LEU A 238 3.49 19.78 26.65
N MET A 239 4.62 19.32 26.12
CA MET A 239 4.73 18.83 24.74
C MET A 239 3.86 17.59 24.52
N GLU A 240 3.95 16.61 25.41
CA GLU A 240 3.11 15.41 25.38
C GLU A 240 1.62 15.77 25.45
N ASN A 241 1.23 16.73 26.29
CA ASN A 241 -0.15 17.19 26.38
C ASN A 241 -0.65 17.83 25.07
N VAL A 242 0.21 18.59 24.38
CA VAL A 242 -0.10 19.16 23.06
C VAL A 242 -0.25 18.05 22.02
N GLU A 243 0.60 17.04 22.03
CA GLU A 243 0.52 15.89 21.13
C GLU A 243 -0.75 15.07 21.38
N LEU A 244 -1.09 14.79 22.63
CA LEU A 244 -2.33 14.12 23.01
C LEU A 244 -3.56 14.90 22.54
N LYS A 245 -3.56 16.24 22.65
CA LYS A 245 -4.64 17.08 22.10
C LYS A 245 -4.76 16.95 20.59
N LYS A 246 -3.64 16.88 19.85
CA LYS A 246 -3.64 16.70 18.39
C LYS A 246 -4.21 15.34 17.99
N VAL A 247 -3.73 14.26 18.62
CA VAL A 247 -4.21 12.89 18.35
C VAL A 247 -5.71 12.80 18.63
N LEU A 248 -6.17 13.42 19.72
CA LEU A 248 -7.57 13.42 20.10
C LEU A 248 -8.46 14.18 19.09
N GLN A 249 -8.02 15.35 18.61
CA GLN A 249 -8.73 16.08 17.55
C GLN A 249 -8.77 15.30 16.23
N GLN A 250 -7.69 14.58 15.92
CA GLN A 250 -7.64 13.70 14.75
C GLN A 250 -8.62 12.54 14.89
N MET A 251 -8.65 11.84 16.04
CA MET A 251 -9.62 10.78 16.30
C MET A 251 -11.06 11.30 16.23
N LYS A 252 -11.35 12.49 16.76
CA LYS A 252 -12.67 13.13 16.62
C LYS A 252 -13.03 13.34 15.15
N LYS A 253 -12.11 13.86 14.35
CA LYS A 253 -12.32 14.10 12.91
C LYS A 253 -12.58 12.80 12.15
N GLU A 254 -11.82 11.76 12.43
CA GLU A 254 -12.00 10.44 11.82
C GLU A 254 -13.31 9.78 12.22
N MET A 255 -13.68 9.86 13.51
CA MET A 255 -14.98 9.36 13.99
C MET A 255 -16.14 10.09 13.30
N VAL A 256 -16.07 11.42 13.18
CA VAL A 256 -17.08 12.20 12.43
C VAL A 256 -17.10 11.84 10.95
N PHE A 257 -15.95 11.54 10.34
CA PHE A 257 -15.87 11.12 8.95
C PHE A 257 -16.52 9.74 8.72
N ILE A 258 -16.26 8.77 9.61
CA ILE A 258 -16.83 7.41 9.52
C ILE A 258 -18.33 7.41 9.83
N LEU A 259 -18.78 8.27 10.77
CA LEU A 259 -20.17 8.37 11.21
C LEU A 259 -20.99 9.40 10.40
N GLY A 260 -20.33 10.20 9.55
CA GLY A 260 -20.99 11.15 8.68
C GLY A 260 -21.88 10.39 7.68
N PRO A 261 -23.11 10.88 7.38
CA PRO A 261 -23.96 10.23 6.41
C PRO A 261 -23.22 10.12 5.07
N GLN A 262 -22.77 8.91 4.73
CA GLN A 262 -22.13 8.63 3.46
C GLN A 262 -23.24 8.67 2.40
N LYS A 263 -23.46 9.86 1.81
CA LYS A 263 -24.30 9.99 0.63
C LYS A 263 -23.61 9.26 -0.52
N TYR A 264 -23.99 8.01 -0.74
CA TYR A 264 -23.75 7.31 -2.00
C TYR A 264 -24.49 8.08 -3.10
N PRO A 265 -23.85 8.43 -4.23
CA PRO A 265 -24.55 9.01 -5.36
C PRO A 265 -25.30 7.88 -6.06
N THR A 266 -26.55 7.65 -5.69
CA THR A 266 -27.48 6.87 -6.50
C THR A 266 -27.91 7.72 -7.68
N VAL A 267 -27.54 7.26 -8.87
CA VAL A 267 -27.98 7.77 -10.17
C VAL A 267 -29.51 7.78 -10.25
N ASP A 268 -30.04 8.87 -10.80
CA ASP A 268 -31.45 9.20 -10.96
C ASP A 268 -32.31 8.08 -11.57
N HIS A 269 -33.50 7.88 -11.00
CA HIS A 269 -34.73 7.64 -11.75
C HIS A 269 -35.90 8.34 -11.04
N ALA A 270 -36.85 8.79 -11.86
CA ALA A 270 -37.76 9.90 -11.62
C ALA A 270 -39.02 9.56 -10.79
N GLU A 271 -39.66 10.66 -10.37
CA GLU A 271 -41.09 10.90 -10.16
C GLU A 271 -41.75 10.71 -8.77
N ASP A 272 -42.17 11.86 -8.24
CA ASP A 272 -43.39 12.18 -7.49
C ASP A 272 -43.94 11.20 -6.45
N SER A 273 -43.85 11.60 -5.18
CA SER A 273 -45.05 11.69 -4.33
C SER A 273 -44.79 12.54 -3.08
N LEU A 274 -45.57 13.62 -2.96
CA LEU A 274 -45.75 14.42 -1.75
C LEU A 274 -46.39 13.59 -0.63
N GLY A 275 -45.97 13.78 0.64
CA GLY A 275 -46.73 13.30 1.79
C GLY A 275 -45.98 12.98 3.10
N VAL A 276 -45.46 14.02 3.76
CA VAL A 276 -45.46 14.23 5.23
C VAL A 276 -44.99 13.07 6.15
N SER A 277 -43.80 13.22 6.72
CA SER A 277 -43.69 13.21 8.19
C SER A 277 -42.49 14.02 8.68
N GLN A 278 -42.87 15.14 9.26
CA GLN A 278 -42.14 16.13 10.00
C GLN A 278 -41.56 15.54 11.29
N VAL A 279 -40.29 15.85 11.59
CA VAL A 279 -39.78 16.43 12.85
C VAL A 279 -38.24 16.36 12.82
N LEU A 280 -37.61 17.45 13.26
CA LEU A 280 -36.17 17.75 13.33
C LEU A 280 -35.57 18.52 12.14
N SER A 281 -36.23 19.63 11.81
CA SER A 281 -35.55 20.87 11.40
C SER A 281 -35.15 21.63 12.68
N ASP A 282 -33.89 21.54 13.08
CA ASP A 282 -33.13 22.66 13.65
C ASP A 282 -31.67 22.25 13.78
N VAL A 283 -30.76 23.23 13.67
CA VAL A 283 -29.29 23.12 13.69
C VAL A 283 -28.66 22.99 12.28
N GLU A 284 -28.99 23.93 11.40
CA GLU A 284 -27.90 24.66 10.72
C GLU A 284 -27.46 25.81 11.65
N ASP A 285 -26.19 26.22 11.57
CA ASP A 285 -25.48 27.15 12.46
C ASP A 285 -25.02 26.67 13.86
N VAL A 286 -24.09 25.70 13.88
CA VAL A 286 -22.95 25.76 14.82
C VAL A 286 -21.65 25.50 14.06
N ALA A 287 -21.49 26.17 12.92
CA ALA A 287 -20.16 26.47 12.42
C ALA A 287 -19.61 27.63 13.27
N ASP A 288 -18.46 27.41 13.91
CA ASP A 288 -17.55 28.46 14.41
C ASP A 288 -17.70 29.06 15.83
N SER A 289 -18.57 28.57 16.71
CA SER A 289 -18.61 29.09 18.11
C SER A 289 -17.59 28.47 19.08
N SER A 290 -16.93 27.36 18.73
CA SER A 290 -16.11 26.60 19.72
C SER A 290 -14.67 27.09 19.93
N LYS A 291 -14.26 28.21 19.32
CA LYS A 291 -12.89 28.74 19.49
C LYS A 291 -12.71 29.70 20.67
N GLU A 292 -13.77 30.32 21.19
CA GLU A 292 -13.62 31.40 22.19
C GLU A 292 -14.04 31.05 23.63
N THR A 293 -14.86 30.04 23.88
CA THR A 293 -15.34 29.73 25.25
C THR A 293 -14.40 28.81 26.06
N ILE A 294 -13.37 28.24 25.43
CA ILE A 294 -12.51 27.23 26.08
C ILE A 294 -11.46 27.85 27.02
N SER A 295 -11.24 29.17 26.95
CA SER A 295 -10.27 29.86 27.79
C SER A 295 -10.74 30.10 29.24
N GLU A 296 -12.03 29.90 29.56
CA GLU A 296 -12.59 30.19 30.89
C GLU A 296 -13.11 28.99 31.69
N LEU A 297 -13.14 27.78 31.11
CA LEU A 297 -13.60 26.59 31.83
C LEU A 297 -12.44 25.92 32.58
N SER A 298 -12.66 25.55 33.86
CA SER A 298 -11.65 24.81 34.63
C SER A 298 -11.25 23.52 33.89
N CYS A 299 -9.98 23.13 34.02
CA CYS A 299 -9.42 21.94 33.34
C CYS A 299 -10.24 20.66 33.61
N GLU A 300 -10.89 20.58 34.78
CA GLU A 300 -11.81 19.48 35.13
C GLU A 300 -13.09 19.47 34.29
N THR A 301 -13.68 20.63 34.02
CA THR A 301 -14.93 20.73 33.22
C THR A 301 -14.69 20.35 31.77
N VAL A 302 -13.57 20.79 31.17
CA VAL A 302 -13.18 20.42 29.81
C VAL A 302 -12.89 18.91 29.72
N ARG A 303 -12.24 18.35 30.76
CA ARG A 303 -11.98 16.90 30.85
C ARG A 303 -13.27 16.08 30.96
N ALA A 304 -14.24 16.54 31.76
CA ALA A 304 -15.53 15.87 31.92
C ALA A 304 -16.34 15.88 30.61
N GLN A 305 -16.48 17.04 29.96
CA GLN A 305 -17.17 17.17 28.67
C GLN A 305 -16.55 16.26 27.59
N LEU A 306 -15.23 16.12 27.59
CA LEU A 306 -14.54 15.24 26.67
C LEU A 306 -14.84 13.76 26.94
N ILE A 307 -14.78 13.34 28.21
CA ILE A 307 -15.10 11.96 28.60
C ILE A 307 -16.54 11.62 28.20
N ASP A 308 -17.46 12.55 28.40
CA ASP A 308 -18.87 12.36 28.03
C ASP A 308 -19.07 12.27 26.52
N SER A 309 -18.35 13.10 25.76
CA SER A 309 -18.34 13.05 24.29
C SER A 309 -17.83 11.69 23.77
N ILE A 310 -16.70 11.19 24.28
CA ILE A 310 -16.15 9.88 23.88
C ILE A 310 -17.12 8.75 24.26
N ARG A 311 -17.71 8.81 25.46
CA ARG A 311 -18.71 7.82 25.90
C ARG A 311 -19.96 7.83 25.03
N GLN A 312 -20.38 8.99 24.52
CA GLN A 312 -21.49 9.10 23.60
C GLN A 312 -21.14 8.48 22.23
N GLN A 313 -19.97 8.79 21.68
CA GLN A 313 -19.51 8.20 20.41
C GLN A 313 -19.34 6.68 20.51
N TRP A 314 -18.80 6.18 21.62
CA TRP A 314 -18.68 4.75 21.89
C TRP A 314 -20.05 4.05 21.92
N ARG A 315 -21.07 4.69 22.52
CA ARG A 315 -22.44 4.15 22.52
C ARG A 315 -23.02 4.06 21.11
N ILE A 316 -22.76 5.06 20.25
CA ILE A 316 -23.22 5.06 18.86
C ILE A 316 -22.56 3.93 18.08
N VAL A 317 -21.25 3.77 18.21
CA VAL A 317 -20.49 2.68 17.55
C VAL A 317 -20.98 1.32 18.03
N LYS A 318 -21.11 1.15 19.36
CA LYS A 318 -21.60 -0.09 19.96
C LYS A 318 -22.98 -0.46 19.40
N ASN A 319 -23.92 0.47 19.38
CA ASN A 319 -25.26 0.23 18.85
C ASN A 319 -25.24 -0.09 17.35
N HIS A 320 -24.36 0.55 16.56
CA HIS A 320 -24.23 0.28 15.13
C HIS A 320 -23.68 -1.13 14.87
N VAL A 321 -22.67 -1.54 15.64
CA VAL A 321 -22.07 -2.88 15.58
C VAL A 321 -23.08 -3.94 16.02
N GLU A 322 -23.79 -3.73 17.12
CA GLU A 322 -24.85 -4.63 17.59
C GLU A 322 -25.99 -4.76 16.56
N ARG A 323 -26.31 -3.69 15.83
CA ARG A 323 -27.28 -3.73 14.73
C ARG A 323 -26.77 -4.52 13.53
N LEU A 324 -25.51 -4.37 13.15
CA LEU A 324 -24.89 -5.16 12.07
C LEU A 324 -24.78 -6.65 12.44
N ASP A 325 -24.45 -6.95 13.70
CA ASP A 325 -24.38 -8.32 14.22
C ASP A 325 -25.77 -8.99 14.27
N SER A 326 -26.79 -8.22 14.67
CA SER A 326 -28.18 -8.66 14.62
C SER A 326 -28.66 -8.88 13.18
N GLN A 327 -28.26 -8.03 12.22
CA GLN A 327 -28.56 -8.23 10.80
C GLN A 327 -27.85 -9.45 10.21
N ALA A 328 -26.58 -9.67 10.55
CA ALA A 328 -25.83 -10.85 10.14
C ALA A 328 -26.44 -12.14 10.71
N SER A 329 -26.97 -12.08 11.94
CA SER A 329 -27.66 -13.20 12.59
C SER A 329 -29.06 -13.47 12.00
N ILE A 330 -29.80 -12.44 11.59
CA ILE A 330 -31.12 -12.58 10.93
C ILE A 330 -31.00 -13.16 9.52
N VAL A 331 -29.92 -12.82 8.79
CA VAL A 331 -29.62 -13.39 7.46
C VAL A 331 -29.33 -14.90 7.52
N GLN A 332 -28.94 -15.44 8.69
CA GLN A 332 -28.75 -16.90 8.86
C GLN A 332 -30.05 -17.69 9.07
N VAL A 333 -31.17 -17.06 9.47
CA VAL A 333 -32.37 -17.80 9.94
C VAL A 333 -33.60 -17.62 9.03
N THR A 334 -33.66 -16.57 8.21
CA THR A 334 -34.85 -16.29 7.37
C THR A 334 -34.49 -15.78 5.99
N SER A 335 -34.34 -16.66 5.00
CA SER A 335 -34.98 -16.57 3.67
C SER A 335 -34.31 -17.48 2.61
N PRO A 336 -35.08 -18.24 1.81
CA PRO A 336 -34.60 -19.15 0.77
C PRO A 336 -34.46 -18.46 -0.60
N ASP A 337 -33.50 -17.54 -0.75
CA ASP A 337 -33.08 -17.04 -2.09
C ASP A 337 -31.60 -17.31 -2.31
N LEU A 338 -31.34 -18.59 -2.58
CA LEU A 338 -30.04 -19.18 -2.83
C LEU A 338 -29.64 -18.93 -4.29
N ASN A 339 -28.90 -17.86 -4.58
CA ASN A 339 -28.14 -17.80 -5.83
C ASN A 339 -26.88 -16.91 -5.84
N ASN A 340 -26.57 -16.14 -4.79
CA ASN A 340 -25.41 -15.23 -4.85
C ASN A 340 -24.55 -15.11 -3.57
N LEU A 341 -24.75 -15.96 -2.56
CA LEU A 341 -23.83 -16.03 -1.43
C LEU A 341 -23.13 -17.39 -1.44
N ILE A 342 -21.87 -17.39 -1.88
CA ILE A 342 -20.98 -18.55 -1.80
C ILE A 342 -20.84 -18.90 -0.31
N SER A 343 -21.25 -20.10 0.06
CA SER A 343 -21.12 -20.58 1.44
C SER A 343 -19.64 -20.61 1.82
N ARG A 344 -19.33 -20.41 3.11
CA ARG A 344 -17.96 -20.58 3.62
C ARG A 344 -17.40 -21.96 3.26
N GLU A 345 -18.26 -22.97 3.24
CA GLU A 345 -17.95 -24.34 2.83
C GLU A 345 -17.54 -24.42 1.34
N ASP A 346 -18.23 -23.68 0.47
CA ASP A 346 -17.95 -23.65 -0.98
C ASP A 346 -16.62 -22.94 -1.26
N HIS A 347 -16.30 -21.89 -0.48
CA HIS A 347 -15.01 -21.22 -0.57
C HIS A 347 -13.87 -22.14 -0.12
N GLU A 348 -14.08 -22.92 0.95
CA GLU A 348 -13.08 -23.88 1.45
C GLU A 348 -12.84 -25.02 0.46
N GLN A 349 -13.89 -25.50 -0.21
CA GLN A 349 -13.77 -26.49 -1.29
C GLN A 349 -13.03 -25.94 -2.52
N GLU A 350 -13.32 -24.71 -2.95
CA GLU A 350 -12.63 -24.08 -4.08
C GLU A 350 -11.15 -23.81 -3.76
N VAL A 351 -10.84 -23.44 -2.51
CA VAL A 351 -9.46 -23.29 -2.04
C VAL A 351 -8.71 -24.62 -2.09
N GLU A 352 -9.34 -25.72 -1.67
CA GLU A 352 -8.70 -27.04 -1.71
C GLU A 352 -8.46 -27.51 -3.16
N LYS A 353 -9.44 -27.29 -4.04
CA LYS A 353 -9.32 -27.56 -5.48
C LYS A 353 -8.19 -26.76 -6.13
N LEU A 354 -8.06 -25.48 -5.80
CA LEU A 354 -6.96 -24.63 -6.29
C LEU A 354 -5.60 -25.10 -5.77
N LYS A 355 -5.50 -25.59 -4.53
CA LYS A 355 -4.26 -26.18 -4.01
C LYS A 355 -3.86 -27.43 -4.79
N GLU A 356 -4.82 -28.31 -5.10
CA GLU A 356 -4.57 -29.50 -5.92
C GLU A 356 -4.11 -29.15 -7.34
N GLU A 357 -4.71 -28.13 -7.94
CA GLU A 357 -4.34 -27.65 -9.28
C GLU A 357 -2.93 -27.02 -9.28
N ILE A 358 -2.60 -26.22 -8.27
CA ILE A 358 -1.24 -25.68 -8.07
C ILE A 358 -0.23 -26.83 -7.91
N GLN A 359 -0.59 -27.89 -7.20
CA GLN A 359 0.29 -29.03 -7.02
C GLN A 359 0.55 -29.77 -8.35
N ARG A 360 -0.50 -30.00 -9.15
CA ARG A 360 -0.39 -30.58 -10.50
C ARG A 360 0.45 -29.70 -11.44
N CYS A 361 0.27 -28.39 -11.40
CA CYS A 361 1.09 -27.45 -12.16
C CYS A 361 2.57 -27.51 -11.77
N LYS A 362 2.87 -27.57 -10.46
CA LYS A 362 4.26 -27.74 -9.98
C LYS A 362 4.89 -29.03 -10.48
N GLU A 363 4.15 -30.12 -10.49
CA GLU A 363 4.62 -31.42 -10.96
C GLU A 363 4.88 -31.41 -12.47
N THR A 364 3.99 -30.77 -13.23
CA THR A 364 4.15 -30.54 -14.66
C THR A 364 5.38 -29.69 -14.97
N ILE A 365 5.61 -28.61 -14.21
CA ILE A 365 6.80 -27.75 -14.36
C ILE A 365 8.07 -28.55 -14.07
N ARG A 366 8.10 -29.38 -13.01
CA ARG A 366 9.26 -30.24 -12.71
C ARG A 366 9.53 -31.24 -13.83
N ASN A 367 8.48 -31.85 -14.37
CA ASN A 367 8.61 -32.80 -15.49
C ASN A 367 9.10 -32.09 -16.76
N GLN A 368 8.59 -30.90 -17.06
CA GLN A 368 9.07 -30.07 -18.16
C GLN A 368 10.54 -29.67 -17.97
N GLN A 369 10.94 -29.23 -16.78
CA GLN A 369 12.33 -28.90 -16.45
C GLN A 369 13.26 -30.11 -16.62
N HIS A 370 12.83 -31.29 -16.16
CA HIS A 370 13.59 -32.53 -16.34
C HIS A 370 13.72 -32.92 -17.82
N LEU A 371 12.64 -32.77 -18.61
CA LEU A 371 12.67 -33.02 -20.05
C LEU A 371 13.55 -32.01 -20.80
N PHE A 372 13.53 -30.71 -20.43
CA PHE A 372 14.43 -29.71 -20.98
C PHE A 372 15.90 -30.02 -20.64
N GLN A 373 16.16 -30.60 -19.48
CA GLN A 373 17.52 -30.97 -19.06
C GLN A 373 18.04 -32.22 -19.78
N ILE A 374 17.15 -33.12 -20.22
CA ILE A 374 17.50 -34.33 -20.99
C ILE A 374 17.58 -34.05 -22.49
N ASN A 375 16.73 -33.16 -23.03
CA ASN A 375 16.58 -32.96 -24.48
C ASN A 375 17.44 -31.83 -25.07
N VAL A 376 18.26 -31.13 -24.28
CA VAL A 376 19.23 -30.15 -24.80
C VAL A 376 20.60 -30.81 -24.87
N PRO A 377 21.03 -31.33 -26.05
CA PRO A 377 22.43 -31.68 -26.25
C PRO A 377 23.28 -30.40 -26.26
N SER A 378 24.51 -30.53 -25.76
CA SER A 378 25.53 -29.49 -25.55
C SER A 378 26.01 -28.76 -26.84
N TYR A 379 25.10 -28.17 -27.61
CA TYR A 379 25.45 -27.36 -28.77
C TYR A 379 24.88 -25.94 -28.65
N ASP A 380 25.82 -25.01 -28.53
CA ASP A 380 25.73 -23.57 -28.75
C ASP A 380 24.50 -22.86 -28.18
N SER A 381 24.53 -22.66 -26.85
CA SER A 381 23.69 -21.71 -26.11
C SER A 381 23.91 -20.24 -26.49
N SER A 382 24.59 -19.96 -27.60
CA SER A 382 24.88 -18.60 -28.09
C SER A 382 23.69 -17.94 -28.80
N THR A 383 22.58 -18.63 -29.03
CA THR A 383 21.33 -18.03 -29.54
C THR A 383 20.30 -17.72 -28.46
N ILE A 384 20.52 -18.13 -27.20
CA ILE A 384 19.76 -17.69 -26.01
C ILE A 384 20.44 -16.43 -25.42
N LEU A 385 20.85 -15.54 -26.32
CA LEU A 385 21.45 -14.24 -26.04
C LEU A 385 20.35 -13.20 -25.79
N GLN A 386 19.30 -13.63 -25.08
CA GLN A 386 18.17 -12.80 -24.64
C GLN A 386 18.14 -12.66 -23.11
N ASP A 387 19.30 -12.80 -22.46
CA ASP A 387 19.42 -12.69 -21.00
C ASP A 387 20.76 -12.11 -20.53
N CYS A 388 21.49 -11.33 -21.35
CA CYS A 388 22.76 -10.74 -20.89
C CYS A 388 22.61 -9.78 -19.70
N TYR A 389 21.45 -9.14 -19.52
CA TYR A 389 21.18 -8.28 -18.35
C TYR A 389 20.69 -9.06 -17.13
N LEU A 390 19.91 -10.14 -17.33
CA LEU A 390 19.40 -10.96 -16.23
C LEU A 390 20.45 -11.94 -15.70
N LEU A 391 21.41 -12.36 -16.53
CA LEU A 391 22.54 -13.17 -16.08
C LEU A 391 23.49 -12.36 -15.19
N GLU A 392 23.82 -11.13 -15.59
CA GLU A 392 24.70 -10.24 -14.83
C GLU A 392 24.08 -9.83 -13.49
N ASP A 393 22.78 -9.49 -13.46
CA ASP A 393 22.06 -9.24 -12.22
C ASP A 393 21.92 -10.50 -11.34
N GLY A 394 21.78 -11.68 -11.96
CA GLY A 394 21.73 -12.97 -11.27
C GLY A 394 23.07 -13.38 -10.66
N GLU A 395 24.20 -13.09 -11.34
CA GLU A 395 25.55 -13.28 -10.82
C GLU A 395 25.84 -12.30 -9.69
N ARG A 396 25.51 -11.02 -9.87
CA ARG A 396 25.67 -9.98 -8.85
C ARG A 396 24.90 -10.29 -7.57
N LEU A 397 23.64 -10.72 -7.70
CA LEU A 397 22.82 -11.10 -6.54
C LEU A 397 23.40 -12.34 -5.83
N ARG A 398 24.00 -13.26 -6.58
CA ARG A 398 24.67 -14.45 -6.02
C ARG A 398 25.92 -14.05 -5.24
N GLU A 399 26.70 -13.10 -5.74
CA GLU A 399 27.87 -12.55 -5.04
C GLU A 399 27.46 -11.80 -3.75
N GLU A 400 26.44 -10.94 -3.83
CA GLU A 400 25.91 -10.23 -2.66
C GLU A 400 25.36 -11.22 -1.61
N TRP A 401 24.70 -12.29 -2.05
CA TRP A 401 24.20 -13.34 -1.17
C TRP A 401 25.33 -14.13 -0.51
N GLN A 402 26.41 -14.43 -1.24
CA GLN A 402 27.61 -15.06 -0.67
C GLN A 402 28.26 -14.16 0.39
N LEU A 403 28.44 -12.87 0.08
CA LEU A 403 29.00 -11.89 1.01
C LEU A 403 28.14 -11.77 2.27
N PHE A 404 26.82 -11.70 2.12
CA PHE A 404 25.89 -11.68 3.25
C PHE A 404 26.00 -12.93 4.12
N ASN A 405 26.10 -14.10 3.51
CA ASN A 405 26.22 -15.36 4.23
C ASN A 405 27.57 -15.48 4.96
N GLU A 406 28.64 -14.93 4.38
CA GLU A 406 29.96 -14.84 5.02
C GLU A 406 29.96 -13.86 6.19
N GLN A 407 29.31 -12.70 6.06
CA GLN A 407 29.09 -11.78 7.17
C GLN A 407 28.28 -12.44 8.29
N LYS A 408 27.22 -13.19 7.97
CA LYS A 408 26.44 -13.96 8.95
C LYS A 408 27.31 -14.96 9.71
N LYS A 409 28.17 -15.70 9.00
CA LYS A 409 29.14 -16.62 9.63
C LYS A 409 30.14 -15.87 10.51
N ASN A 410 30.59 -14.67 10.13
CA ASN A 410 31.46 -13.84 10.95
C ASN A 410 30.78 -13.41 12.25
N PHE A 411 29.55 -12.90 12.17
CA PHE A 411 28.79 -12.54 13.35
C PHE A 411 28.55 -13.74 14.28
N ASP A 412 28.27 -14.92 13.74
CA ASP A 412 28.13 -16.13 14.55
C ASP A 412 29.44 -16.53 15.24
N ARG A 413 30.58 -16.38 14.57
CA ARG A 413 31.91 -16.60 15.18
C ARG A 413 32.21 -15.59 16.28
N GLU A 414 31.97 -14.31 16.02
CA GLU A 414 32.15 -13.26 17.02
C GLU A 414 31.25 -13.49 18.24
N ARG A 415 29.97 -13.81 18.03
CA ARG A 415 29.04 -14.13 19.12
C ARG A 415 29.52 -15.29 19.98
N ARG A 416 30.06 -16.35 19.37
CA ARG A 416 30.66 -17.48 20.11
C ARG A 416 31.89 -17.02 20.89
N SER A 417 32.79 -16.25 20.27
CA SER A 417 33.98 -15.71 20.94
C SER A 417 33.62 -14.80 22.12
N PHE A 418 32.61 -13.95 21.99
CA PHE A 418 32.13 -13.10 23.09
C PHE A 418 31.54 -13.92 24.23
N THR A 419 30.78 -14.96 23.88
CA THR A 419 30.17 -15.86 24.88
C THR A 419 31.26 -16.65 25.62
N GLU A 420 32.26 -17.15 24.91
CA GLU A 420 33.40 -17.85 25.50
C GLU A 420 34.26 -16.94 26.38
N ALA A 421 34.53 -15.71 25.94
CA ALA A 421 35.21 -14.71 26.76
C ALA A 421 34.43 -14.37 28.05
N ALA A 422 33.11 -14.26 27.97
CA ALA A 422 32.26 -14.03 29.13
C ALA A 422 32.28 -15.22 30.11
N ILE A 423 32.25 -16.46 29.61
CA ILE A 423 32.38 -17.67 30.42
C ILE A 423 33.75 -17.72 31.10
N ARG A 424 34.83 -17.42 30.36
CA ARG A 424 36.19 -17.37 30.90
C ARG A 424 36.34 -16.33 32.00
N LEU A 425 35.82 -15.12 31.79
CA LEU A 425 35.78 -14.08 32.82
C LEU A 425 34.97 -14.52 34.05
N GLY A 426 33.90 -15.29 33.86
CA GLY A 426 33.14 -15.90 34.93
C GLY A 426 33.98 -16.87 35.78
N HIS A 427 34.76 -17.75 35.12
CA HIS A 427 35.69 -18.66 35.82
C HIS A 427 36.79 -17.90 36.56
N GLU A 428 37.44 -16.92 35.91
CA GLU A 428 38.50 -16.10 36.52
C GLU A 428 38.00 -15.32 37.74
N ARG A 429 36.76 -14.80 37.69
CA ARG A 429 36.12 -14.17 38.84
C ARG A 429 35.86 -15.16 39.98
N LYS A 430 35.37 -16.36 39.66
CA LYS A 430 35.12 -17.41 40.65
C LYS A 430 36.41 -17.84 41.34
N THR A 431 37.49 -18.08 40.59
CA THR A 431 38.80 -18.43 41.17
C THR A 431 39.33 -17.30 42.05
N PHE A 432 39.16 -16.04 41.64
CA PHE A 432 39.57 -14.91 42.46
C PHE A 432 38.78 -14.80 43.77
N GLU A 433 37.48 -15.10 43.75
CA GLU A 433 36.64 -15.14 44.96
C GLU A 433 37.03 -16.30 45.88
N GLU A 434 37.37 -17.47 45.33
CA GLU A 434 37.91 -18.62 46.07
C GLU A 434 39.26 -18.31 46.70
N ASP A 435 40.18 -17.68 45.97
CA ASP A 435 41.48 -17.22 46.48
C ASP A 435 41.30 -16.17 47.59
N ARG A 436 40.35 -15.26 47.44
CA ARG A 436 40.00 -14.30 48.49
C ARG A 436 39.45 -15.01 49.74
N ALA A 437 38.59 -16.02 49.55
CA ALA A 437 38.01 -16.79 50.65
C ALA A 437 39.07 -17.63 51.38
N THR A 438 39.98 -18.27 50.65
CA THR A 438 41.11 -19.02 51.23
C THR A 438 42.09 -18.09 51.94
N TRP A 439 42.38 -16.92 51.38
CA TRP A 439 43.19 -15.89 52.04
C TRP A 439 42.56 -15.42 53.35
N LEU A 440 41.25 -15.11 53.35
CA LEU A 440 40.52 -14.75 54.57
C LEU A 440 40.50 -15.88 55.59
N LYS A 441 40.33 -17.13 55.15
CA LYS A 441 40.43 -18.32 56.00
C LYS A 441 41.82 -18.46 56.63
N HIS A 442 42.89 -18.26 55.85
CA HIS A 442 44.26 -18.24 56.36
C HIS A 442 44.47 -17.12 57.38
N GLN A 443 44.02 -15.90 57.10
CA GLN A 443 44.08 -14.78 58.06
C GLN A 443 43.36 -15.13 59.36
N PHE A 444 42.15 -15.71 59.28
CA PHE A 444 41.38 -16.13 60.46
C PHE A 444 42.09 -17.23 61.26
N LEU A 445 42.63 -18.25 60.59
CA LEU A 445 43.37 -19.36 61.22
C LEU A 445 44.70 -18.90 61.85
N HIS A 446 45.44 -17.99 61.20
CA HIS A 446 46.66 -17.41 61.76
C HIS A 446 46.38 -16.50 62.97
N MET A 447 45.22 -15.84 63.01
CA MET A 447 44.75 -15.09 64.18
C MET A 447 44.33 -16.02 65.34
N THR A 448 43.80 -17.21 65.05
CA THR A 448 43.36 -18.17 66.09
C THR A 448 44.53 -18.95 66.70
N VAL A 449 45.55 -19.33 65.92
CA VAL A 449 46.74 -20.05 66.44
C VAL A 449 47.61 -19.20 67.38
N CYS A 450 47.49 -17.86 67.34
CA CYS A 450 48.19 -16.98 68.29
C CYS A 450 47.50 -16.87 69.67
N SER A 451 46.31 -17.45 69.84
CA SER A 451 45.58 -17.40 71.13
C SER A 451 45.95 -18.52 72.10
N ASP A 452 46.53 -19.63 71.61
CA ASP A 452 46.75 -20.85 72.42
C ASP A 452 48.13 -20.93 73.12
N TRP A 453 48.96 -19.88 73.04
CA TRP A 453 50.33 -19.90 73.62
C TRP A 453 50.40 -19.24 75.01
N LYS A 454 49.27 -18.88 75.60
CA LYS A 454 49.19 -18.30 76.95
C LYS A 454 48.27 -19.12 77.87
N SER A 455 48.45 -20.43 77.95
CA SER A 455 47.92 -21.19 79.11
C SER A 455 48.53 -22.59 79.21
N SER A 456 49.76 -22.71 79.70
CA SER A 456 50.23 -23.88 80.46
C SER A 456 51.67 -23.66 80.93
N ASP A 457 51.85 -23.08 82.12
CA ASP A 457 52.82 -23.69 83.04
C ASP A 457 52.55 -23.32 84.51
N HIS A 458 52.47 -24.39 85.32
CA HIS A 458 52.54 -24.49 86.79
C HIS A 458 51.50 -23.70 87.62
N GLY A 459 50.63 -24.31 88.43
CA GLY A 459 50.91 -25.36 89.42
C GLY A 459 50.52 -24.83 90.81
N LYS A 460 49.37 -25.27 91.33
CA LYS A 460 48.71 -24.99 92.63
C LYS A 460 49.62 -25.30 93.86
N PRO A 461 49.10 -25.32 95.12
CA PRO A 461 48.47 -24.28 95.97
C PRO A 461 49.06 -24.29 97.41
N GLN A 462 48.73 -23.34 98.29
CA GLN A 462 48.26 -23.63 99.66
C GLN A 462 47.87 -22.38 100.45
N SER A 463 46.74 -22.52 101.11
CA SER A 463 46.06 -21.67 102.08
C SER A 463 46.68 -21.75 103.48
N ALA A 464 46.76 -20.62 104.20
CA ALA A 464 46.40 -20.49 105.63
C ALA A 464 46.48 -19.03 106.15
N LEU A 465 45.32 -18.51 106.53
CA LEU A 465 44.95 -17.84 107.80
C LEU A 465 45.84 -16.74 108.44
N PHE A 466 45.19 -15.58 108.65
CA PHE A 466 45.17 -14.67 109.83
C PHE A 466 46.48 -14.15 110.47
N SER A 467 46.67 -12.83 110.47
CA SER A 467 46.24 -11.93 111.58
C SER A 467 47.02 -10.60 111.59
N LYS A 468 46.30 -9.48 111.57
CA LYS A 468 46.39 -8.41 112.59
C LYS A 468 45.33 -7.32 112.28
N CYS A 469 44.42 -7.20 113.24
CA CYS A 469 43.31 -6.25 113.42
C CYS A 469 42.12 -6.38 112.46
#